data_AF-A0A0G0PZ28-F1
#
_entry.id   AF-A0A0G0PZ28-F1
#
_cell.length_a   1.000
_cell.length_b   1.000
_cell.length_c   1.000
_cell.angle_alpha   90.00
_cell.angle_beta   90.00
_cell.angle_gamma   90.00
#
_symmetry.space_group_name_H-M   'P 1'
#
loop_
_entity.id
_entity.type
_entity.pdbx_description
1 polymer ?
#
loop_
_entity_poly.entity_id
_entity_poly.type
_entity_poly.pdbx_seq_one_letter_code
_entity_poly.pdbx_strand_id
1 'polypeptide(L)'
;METITIEDFQKLDIRIGKVVEATEIEGSDKLIRCVVDFGPKLGQRIIFSGIKKWYKPEDLVGKLLPYLVNIEPKKMPSFVNTSVGESEESQGMLVAAAPENKDGDKEAVLLVVDREVIPGTKII
;
A
#
# COMPACT_ATOMS: atom_id res chain seq x y z
N MET A 1 21.56 -8.63 10.69
CA MET A 1 20.54 -9.21 9.81
C MET A 1 20.76 -10.71 9.78
N GLU A 2 19.68 -11.49 9.83
CA GLU A 2 19.71 -12.94 9.59
C GLU A 2 19.45 -13.23 8.11
N THR A 3 20.04 -14.29 7.59
CA THR A 3 19.83 -14.72 6.20
C THR A 3 18.53 -15.50 6.07
N ILE A 4 17.72 -15.19 5.05
CA ILE A 4 16.53 -15.96 4.67
C ILE A 4 16.80 -16.77 3.40
N THR A 5 15.98 -17.80 3.14
CA THR A 5 16.10 -18.57 1.89
C THR A 5 15.29 -17.93 0.75
N ILE A 6 15.51 -18.40 -0.49
CA ILE A 6 14.70 -17.95 -1.63
C ILE A 6 13.24 -18.39 -1.49
N GLU A 7 13.00 -19.54 -0.86
CA GLU A 7 11.66 -20.05 -0.57
C GLU A 7 10.90 -19.13 0.39
N ASP A 8 11.60 -18.52 1.34
CA ASP A 8 11.00 -17.52 2.23
C ASP A 8 10.57 -16.26 1.46
N PHE A 9 11.38 -15.81 0.51
CA PHE A 9 10.99 -14.70 -0.36
C PHE A 9 9.81 -15.07 -1.28
N GLN A 10 9.79 -16.29 -1.82
CA GLN A 10 8.70 -16.78 -2.67
C GLN A 10 7.35 -16.87 -1.95
N LYS A 11 7.35 -17.02 -0.62
CA LYS A 11 6.12 -16.94 0.19
C LYS A 11 5.51 -15.54 0.17
N LEU A 12 6.26 -14.49 -0.14
CA LEU A 12 5.72 -13.14 -0.29
C LEU A 12 5.01 -13.02 -1.65
N ASP A 13 3.73 -12.70 -1.64
CA ASP A 13 2.99 -12.38 -2.86
C ASP A 13 2.96 -10.87 -3.03
N ILE A 14 3.96 -10.33 -3.74
CA ILE A 14 4.05 -8.90 -4.02
C ILE A 14 3.57 -8.66 -5.45
N ARG A 15 2.59 -7.76 -5.61
CA ARG A 15 1.94 -7.44 -6.89
C ARG A 15 2.01 -5.95 -7.19
N ILE A 16 2.10 -5.61 -8.47
CA ILE A 16 1.86 -4.24 -8.90
C ILE A 16 0.34 -3.99 -8.93
N GLY A 17 -0.10 -2.95 -8.21
CA GLY A 17 -1.49 -2.50 -8.17
C GLY A 17 -1.63 -1.09 -8.70
N LYS A 18 -2.76 -0.78 -9.34
CA LYS A 18 -3.12 0.57 -9.77
C LYS A 18 -3.99 1.22 -8.71
N VAL A 19 -3.58 2.36 -8.18
CA VAL A 19 -4.45 3.14 -7.28
C VAL A 19 -5.57 3.75 -8.11
N VAL A 20 -6.81 3.36 -7.83
CA VAL A 20 -8.01 3.86 -8.54
C VAL A 20 -8.75 4.92 -7.74
N GLU A 21 -8.61 4.89 -6.42
CA GLU A 21 -9.15 5.88 -5.49
C GLU A 21 -8.16 6.06 -4.34
N ALA A 22 -7.99 7.30 -3.89
CA ALA A 22 -7.29 7.61 -2.66
C ALA A 22 -8.06 8.70 -1.92
N THR A 23 -8.18 8.55 -0.60
CA THR A 23 -8.88 9.52 0.26
C THR A 23 -8.11 9.77 1.55
N GLU A 24 -8.18 11.01 2.02
CA GLU A 24 -7.76 11.30 3.39
C GLU A 24 -8.72 10.68 4.39
N ILE A 25 -8.17 10.34 5.54
CA ILE A 25 -8.91 9.76 6.65
C ILE A 25 -9.10 10.82 7.72
N GLU A 26 -10.35 11.10 8.06
CA GLU A 26 -10.69 12.01 9.15
C GLU A 26 -10.14 11.46 10.47
N GLY A 27 -9.45 12.30 11.23
CA GLY A 27 -8.81 11.89 12.49
C GLY A 27 -7.52 11.07 12.35
N SER A 28 -6.97 10.87 11.14
CA SER A 28 -5.62 10.33 10.97
C SER A 28 -4.66 11.33 10.35
N ASP A 29 -3.54 11.55 11.03
CA ASP A 29 -2.42 12.37 10.53
C ASP A 29 -1.41 11.56 9.70
N LYS A 30 -1.58 10.24 9.63
CA LYS A 30 -0.58 9.33 9.04
C LYS A 30 -1.09 8.56 7.85
N LEU A 31 -2.37 8.22 7.84
CA LEU A 31 -2.92 7.24 6.91
C LEU A 31 -3.63 7.91 5.73
N ILE A 32 -3.42 7.34 4.54
CA ILE A 32 -4.25 7.53 3.36
C ILE A 32 -4.92 6.20 3.06
N ARG A 33 -6.23 6.24 2.80
CA ARG A 33 -7.00 5.08 2.36
C ARG A 33 -6.90 5.01 0.84
N CYS A 34 -6.44 3.88 0.32
CA CYS A 34 -6.35 3.64 -1.12
C CYS A 34 -7.24 2.45 -1.51
N VAL A 35 -8.01 2.61 -2.58
CA VAL A 35 -8.56 1.47 -3.33
C VAL A 35 -7.60 1.16 -4.46
N VAL A 36 -7.08 -0.07 -4.45
CA VAL A 36 -6.04 -0.52 -5.37
C VAL A 36 -6.57 -1.67 -6.21
N ASP A 37 -6.56 -1.49 -7.53
CA ASP A 37 -6.95 -2.50 -8.51
C ASP A 37 -5.75 -3.38 -8.88
N PHE A 38 -5.90 -4.68 -8.71
CA PHE A 38 -4.93 -5.71 -9.09
C PHE A 38 -5.40 -6.52 -10.31
N GLY A 39 -6.31 -5.96 -11.09
CA GLY A 39 -6.84 -6.58 -12.31
C GLY A 39 -7.89 -7.66 -12.03
N PRO A 40 -8.43 -8.30 -13.08
CA PRO A 40 -9.64 -9.13 -13.00
C PRO A 40 -9.50 -10.38 -12.15
N LYS A 41 -8.27 -10.86 -11.90
CA LYS A 41 -8.02 -12.07 -11.12
C LYS A 41 -8.00 -11.82 -9.60
N LEU A 42 -7.49 -10.67 -9.18
CA LEU A 42 -7.29 -10.34 -7.76
C LEU A 42 -8.28 -9.27 -7.28
N GLY A 43 -8.91 -8.56 -8.20
CA GLY A 43 -9.91 -7.53 -7.91
C GLY A 43 -9.31 -6.30 -7.25
N GLN A 44 -10.19 -5.51 -6.65
CA GLN A 44 -9.84 -4.32 -5.88
C GLN A 44 -9.67 -4.66 -4.40
N ARG A 45 -8.77 -3.94 -3.74
CA ARG A 45 -8.51 -4.07 -2.30
C ARG A 45 -8.36 -2.71 -1.66
N ILE A 46 -8.78 -2.63 -0.40
CA ILE A 46 -8.57 -1.45 0.43
C ILE A 46 -7.23 -1.60 1.14
N ILE A 47 -6.36 -0.59 1.01
CA ILE A 47 -5.03 -0.57 1.61
C ILE A 47 -4.82 0.77 2.29
N PHE A 48 -4.47 0.73 3.57
CA PHE A 48 -4.18 1.92 4.37
C PHE A 48 -2.67 2.16 4.40
N SER A 49 -2.23 3.26 3.80
CA SER A 49 -0.80 3.58 3.66
C SER A 49 -0.42 4.71 4.61
N GLY A 50 0.58 4.47 5.46
CA GLY A 50 1.11 5.42 6.44
C GLY A 50 1.97 6.54 5.86
N ILE A 51 1.54 7.14 4.74
CA ILE A 51 2.34 8.04 3.91
C ILE A 51 1.80 9.47 3.81
N LYS A 52 0.75 9.80 4.57
CA LYS A 52 0.06 11.12 4.51
C LYS A 52 0.99 12.32 4.72
N LYS A 53 2.07 12.15 5.48
CA LYS A 53 3.06 13.21 5.73
C LYS A 53 3.79 13.65 4.45
N TRP A 54 3.90 12.77 3.44
CA TRP A 54 4.75 13.00 2.25
C TRP A 54 3.97 13.04 0.93
N TYR A 55 2.79 12.42 0.88
CA TYR A 55 1.96 12.38 -0.33
C TYR A 55 0.53 12.77 -0.02
N LYS A 56 -0.13 13.41 -0.98
CA LYS A 56 -1.57 13.65 -0.98
C LYS A 56 -2.29 12.53 -1.73
N PRO A 57 -3.60 12.33 -1.50
CA PRO A 57 -4.37 11.37 -2.27
C PRO A 57 -4.26 11.55 -3.79
N GLU A 58 -4.25 12.81 -4.23
CA GLU A 58 -4.12 13.24 -5.63
C GLU A 58 -2.83 12.71 -6.28
N ASP A 59 -1.75 12.63 -5.50
CA ASP A 59 -0.46 12.14 -5.98
C ASP A 59 -0.49 10.63 -6.21
N LEU A 60 -1.43 9.89 -5.64
CA LEU A 60 -1.45 8.43 -5.68
C LEU A 60 -2.34 7.91 -6.81
N VAL A 61 -3.46 8.55 -7.09
CA VAL A 61 -4.44 8.08 -8.08
C VAL A 61 -3.77 7.91 -9.46
N GLY A 62 -3.98 6.74 -10.06
CA GLY A 62 -3.39 6.37 -11.35
C GLY A 62 -1.99 5.76 -11.28
N LYS A 63 -1.28 5.85 -10.14
CA LYS A 63 0.05 5.25 -10.01
C LYS A 63 -0.02 3.72 -9.95
N LEU A 64 1.00 3.10 -10.55
CA LEU A 64 1.31 1.68 -10.42
C LEU A 64 2.38 1.52 -9.34
N LEU A 65 2.03 0.86 -8.24
CA LEU A 65 2.89 0.71 -7.06
C LEU A 65 2.92 -0.76 -6.60
N PRO A 66 4.01 -1.21 -5.94
CA PRO A 66 4.12 -2.56 -5.42
C PRO A 66 3.41 -2.71 -4.07
N TYR A 67 2.66 -3.81 -3.92
CA TYR A 67 1.94 -4.15 -2.69
C TYR A 67 2.14 -5.61 -2.32
N LEU A 68 2.37 -5.88 -1.03
CA LEU A 68 2.27 -7.23 -0.48
C LEU A 68 0.78 -7.57 -0.29
N VAL A 69 0.29 -8.59 -1.00
CA VAL A 69 -1.15 -8.92 -1.08
C VAL A 69 -1.53 -10.20 -0.33
N ASN A 70 -0.59 -10.96 0.21
CA ASN A 70 -0.90 -12.16 0.99
C ASN A 70 -0.57 -12.02 2.48
N ILE A 71 -0.52 -10.78 2.97
CA ILE A 71 -0.48 -10.50 4.41
C ILE A 71 -1.89 -10.65 5.01
N GLU A 72 -1.96 -11.09 6.27
CA GLU A 72 -3.22 -11.16 7.00
C GLU A 72 -3.89 -9.78 7.04
N PRO A 73 -5.19 -9.67 6.70
CA PRO A 73 -5.91 -8.41 6.76
C PRO A 73 -5.87 -7.81 8.18
N LYS A 74 -5.56 -6.52 8.26
CA LYS A 74 -5.52 -5.81 9.53
C LYS A 74 -6.77 -4.95 9.70
N LYS A 75 -7.58 -5.27 10.70
CA LYS A 75 -8.69 -4.41 11.13
C LYS A 75 -8.19 -3.04 11.51
N MET A 76 -8.81 -2.02 10.92
CA MET A 76 -8.47 -0.64 11.20
C MET A 76 -9.42 -0.06 12.25
N PRO A 77 -8.97 0.92 13.07
CA PRO A 77 -9.81 1.53 14.09
C PRO A 77 -11.07 2.17 13.50
N SER A 78 -12.16 2.24 14.26
CA SER A 78 -13.44 2.75 13.75
C SER A 78 -13.41 4.19 13.21
N PHE A 79 -12.44 5.01 13.63
CA PHE A 79 -12.28 6.38 13.14
C PHE A 79 -11.76 6.46 11.70
N VAL A 80 -11.17 5.38 11.16
CA VAL A 80 -10.60 5.44 9.81
C VAL A 80 -11.61 5.27 8.68
N ASN A 81 -12.86 4.98 9.03
CA ASN A 81 -13.86 4.56 8.06
C ASN A 81 -14.54 5.77 7.41
N THR A 82 -14.78 5.67 6.11
CA THR A 82 -15.51 6.70 5.35
C THR A 82 -17.03 6.62 5.57
N SER A 83 -17.51 5.55 6.21
CA SER A 83 -18.93 5.29 6.49
C SER A 83 -19.13 4.99 7.98
N VAL A 84 -20.12 5.65 8.59
CA VAL A 84 -20.44 5.48 10.02
C VAL A 84 -20.98 4.06 10.27
N GLY A 85 -20.25 3.26 11.06
CA GLY A 85 -20.74 1.98 11.58
C GLY A 85 -20.12 0.71 10.97
N GLU A 86 -19.25 0.82 9.97
CA GLU A 86 -18.58 -0.34 9.34
C GLU A 86 -17.07 -0.29 9.57
N SER A 87 -16.45 -1.39 10.05
CA SER A 87 -14.99 -1.47 10.19
C SER A 87 -14.35 -1.91 8.89
N GLU A 88 -13.44 -1.11 8.34
CA GLU A 88 -12.63 -1.52 7.18
C GLU A 88 -11.35 -2.27 7.60
N GLU A 89 -10.85 -3.11 6.70
CA GLU A 89 -9.62 -3.87 6.88
C GLU A 89 -8.60 -3.45 5.81
N SER A 90 -7.33 -3.31 6.22
CA SER A 90 -6.23 -3.19 5.26
C SER A 90 -5.91 -4.58 4.72
N GLN A 91 -6.19 -4.82 3.44
CA GLN A 91 -6.06 -6.12 2.77
C GLN A 91 -4.75 -6.25 1.98
N GLY A 92 -3.73 -5.53 2.42
CA GLY A 92 -2.41 -5.46 1.81
C GLY A 92 -1.54 -4.41 2.46
N MET A 93 -0.31 -4.30 1.95
CA MET A 93 0.68 -3.33 2.43
C MET A 93 1.46 -2.75 1.24
N LEU A 94 1.53 -1.41 1.16
CA LEU A 94 2.38 -0.72 0.20
C LEU A 94 3.85 -1.01 0.51
N VAL A 95 4.63 -1.37 -0.52
CA VAL A 95 6.09 -1.48 -0.42
C VAL A 95 6.69 -0.15 -0.88
N ALA A 96 7.41 0.50 0.02
CA ALA A 96 8.06 1.79 -0.23
C ALA A 96 9.47 1.80 0.37
N ALA A 97 10.34 2.65 -0.16
CA ALA A 97 11.60 2.95 0.50
C ALA A 97 11.38 3.94 1.65
N ALA A 98 12.21 3.84 2.69
CA ALA A 98 12.18 4.74 3.84
C ALA A 98 13.59 5.23 4.18
N PRO A 99 14.20 6.12 3.36
CA PRO A 99 15.49 6.72 3.71
C PRO A 99 15.42 7.42 5.07
N GLU A 100 16.46 7.23 5.87
CA GLU A 100 16.67 7.94 7.14
C GLU A 100 17.55 9.16 6.86
N ASN A 101 17.12 10.34 7.30
CA ASN A 101 17.96 11.52 7.29
C ASN A 101 18.94 11.51 8.49
N LYS A 102 19.86 12.48 8.54
CA LYS A 102 20.87 12.59 9.62
C LYS A 102 20.26 12.78 11.01
N ASP A 103 19.00 13.22 11.08
CA ASP A 103 18.26 13.48 12.31
C ASP A 103 17.38 12.28 12.72
N GLY A 104 17.41 11.18 11.95
CA GLY A 104 16.64 9.96 12.21
C GLY A 104 15.19 9.99 11.72
N ASP A 105 14.75 11.06 11.03
CA ASP A 105 13.45 11.11 10.39
C ASP A 105 13.43 10.21 9.15
N LYS A 106 12.36 9.44 9.02
CA LYS A 106 12.07 8.64 7.84
C LYS A 106 11.21 9.43 6.87
N GLU A 107 11.50 9.32 5.59
CA GLU A 107 10.65 9.80 4.51
C GLU A 107 10.12 8.60 3.71
N ALA A 108 8.83 8.55 3.38
CA ALA A 108 8.34 7.53 2.48
C ALA A 108 8.67 7.91 1.04
N VAL A 109 9.31 7.00 0.30
CA VAL A 109 9.62 7.17 -1.12
C VAL A 109 8.97 6.03 -1.90
N LEU A 110 8.05 6.38 -2.80
CA LEU A 110 7.33 5.41 -3.63
C LEU A 110 8.29 4.68 -4.59
N LEU A 111 8.11 3.36 -4.69
CA LEU A 111 8.75 2.54 -5.71
C LEU A 111 7.86 2.52 -6.95
N VAL A 112 8.42 2.92 -8.10
CA VAL A 112 7.71 2.97 -9.38
C VAL A 112 8.33 1.99 -10.36
N VAL A 113 7.49 1.40 -11.20
CA VAL A 113 7.94 0.59 -12.34
C VAL A 113 8.50 1.50 -13.43
N ASP A 114 9.55 1.05 -14.12
CA ASP A 114 10.22 1.81 -15.20
C ASP A 114 9.35 1.97 -16.45
N ARG A 115 8.33 1.11 -16.58
CA ARG A 115 7.35 1.08 -17.67
C ARG A 115 6.00 0.57 -17.16
N GLU A 116 4.96 0.82 -17.94
CA GLU A 116 3.63 0.31 -17.61
C GLU A 116 3.60 -1.23 -17.63
N VAL A 117 2.92 -1.79 -16.62
CA VAL A 117 2.69 -3.22 -16.49
C VAL A 117 1.24 -3.46 -16.12
N ILE A 118 0.73 -4.65 -16.46
CA ILE A 118 -0.65 -5.04 -16.17
C ILE A 118 -0.84 -5.11 -14.65
N PRO A 119 -1.89 -4.48 -14.07
CA PRO A 119 -2.23 -4.65 -12.66
C PRO A 119 -2.38 -6.12 -12.28
N GLY A 120 -1.84 -6.50 -11.11
CA GLY A 120 -1.75 -7.88 -10.64
C GLY A 120 -0.49 -8.63 -11.11
N THR A 121 0.40 -7.99 -11.87
CA THR A 121 1.72 -8.55 -12.21
C THR A 121 2.50 -8.88 -10.94
N LYS A 122 3.03 -10.11 -10.86
CA LYS A 122 3.85 -10.55 -9.72
C LYS A 122 5.27 -9.99 -9.82
N ILE A 123 5.79 -9.51 -8.70
CA ILE A 123 7.19 -9.12 -8.54
C ILE A 123 8.00 -10.37 -8.22
N ILE A 124 9.14 -10.51 -8.88
CA ILE A 124 10.07 -11.64 -8.79
C ILE A 124 11.44 -11.20 -8.31
#